data_AF-A0A442XJE4-F1
#
_entry.id   AF-A0A442XJE4-F1
#
_cell.length_a   1.000
_cell.length_b   1.000
_cell.length_c   1.000
_cell.angle_alpha   90.00
_cell.angle_beta   90.00
_cell.angle_gamma   90.00
#
_symmetry.space_group_name_H-M   'P 1'
#
loop_
_entity.id
_entity.type
_entity.pdbx_description
1 polymer ?
#
loop_
_entity_poly.entity_id
_entity_poly.type
_entity_poly.pdbx_seq_one_letter_code
_entity_poly.pdbx_strand_id
1 'polypeptide(L)' 'MTGEQIAKGKPFAEAFPDLAESIKRGRGRPPVAVPQISIRLEPAVIEKFKATGKGWQARVNDVLKKAKVG' A
#
# COMPACT_ATOMS: atom_id res chain seq x y z
N MET A 1 31.69 -17.73 -6.29
CA MET A 1 31.08 -18.69 -5.35
C MET A 1 31.13 -20.05 -6.01
N THR A 2 31.83 -21.02 -5.43
CA THR A 2 31.89 -22.39 -5.97
C THR A 2 30.59 -23.13 -5.61
N GLY A 3 30.10 -24.02 -6.48
CA GLY A 3 28.87 -24.79 -6.24
C GLY A 3 28.90 -25.59 -4.92
N GLU A 4 30.09 -25.99 -4.48
CA GLU A 4 30.27 -26.67 -3.19
C GLU A 4 30.04 -25.75 -1.98
N GLN A 5 30.30 -24.44 -2.09
CA GLN A 5 29.98 -23.47 -1.04
C GLN A 5 28.47 -23.29 -0.89
N ILE A 6 27.71 -23.50 -1.96
CA ILE A 6 26.24 -23.40 -1.98
C ILE A 6 25.64 -24.67 -1.33
N ALA A 7 26.21 -25.85 -1.59
CA ALA A 7 25.72 -27.12 -1.06
C ALA A 7 25.89 -27.28 0.47
N LYS A 8 26.88 -26.61 1.07
CA LYS A 8 27.15 -26.65 2.52
C LYS A 8 26.46 -25.53 3.30
N GLY A 9 25.83 -24.58 2.61
CA GLY A 9 25.12 -23.46 3.25
C GLY A 9 23.77 -23.89 3.81
N LYS A 10 23.50 -23.61 5.08
CA LYS A 10 22.16 -23.78 5.65
C LYS A 10 21.19 -22.75 5.04
N PRO A 11 19.92 -23.10 4.79
CA PRO A 11 18.91 -22.14 4.37
C PRO A 11 18.81 -20.95 5.33
N PHE A 12 18.56 -19.75 4.81
CA PHE A 12 18.50 -18.51 5.60
C PHE A 12 17.57 -18.61 6.82
N ALA A 13 16.40 -19.23 6.65
CA ALA A 13 15.43 -19.40 7.74
C ALA A 13 15.92 -20.31 8.86
N GLU A 14 16.83 -21.24 8.57
CA GLU A 14 17.45 -22.12 9.56
C GLU A 14 18.68 -21.46 10.21
N ALA A 15 19.44 -20.68 9.44
CA ALA A 15 20.60 -19.95 9.95
C ALA A 15 20.19 -18.77 10.84
N PHE A 16 19.03 -18.16 10.57
CA PHE A 16 18.54 -16.96 11.27
C PHE A 16 17.03 -17.06 11.58
N PRO A 17 16.63 -17.95 12.51
CA PRO A 17 15.22 -18.22 12.79
C PRO A 17 14.47 -16.97 13.28
N ASP A 18 15.03 -16.19 14.21
CA ASP A 18 14.39 -14.99 14.75
C ASP A 18 14.20 -13.88 13.71
N LEU A 19 15.18 -13.70 12.82
CA LEU A 19 15.07 -12.72 11.73
C LEU A 19 14.04 -13.17 10.69
N ALA A 20 14.02 -14.46 10.34
CA ALA A 20 13.01 -15.02 9.44
C ALA A 20 11.59 -14.85 10.02
N GLU A 21 11.42 -15.07 11.32
CA GLU A 21 10.15 -14.83 12.02
C GLU A 21 9.78 -13.34 12.06
N SER A 22 10.75 -12.45 12.27
CA SER A 22 10.51 -11.00 12.24
C SER A 22 10.03 -10.52 10.86
N ILE A 23 10.58 -11.07 9.78
CA ILE A 23 10.19 -10.74 8.40
C ILE A 23 8.77 -11.26 8.10
N LYS A 24 8.44 -12.47 8.54
CA LYS A 24 7.08 -13.03 8.42
C LYS A 24 6.05 -12.21 9.20
N ARG A 25 6.38 -11.78 10.42
CA ARG A 25 5.54 -10.90 11.24
C ARG A 25 5.41 -9.49 10.63
N GLY A 26 6.43 -9.05 9.92
CA GLY A 26 6.46 -7.81 9.16
C GLY A 26 5.76 -7.87 7.80
N ARG A 27 4.94 -8.90 7.48
CA ARG A 27 4.06 -8.89 6.29
C ARG A 27 3.38 -7.52 6.23
N GLY A 28 3.75 -6.78 5.19
CA GLY A 28 3.67 -5.33 5.14
C GLY A 28 2.28 -4.75 5.26
N ARG A 29 2.21 -3.42 5.07
CA ARG A 29 1.00 -2.60 5.18
C ARG A 29 -0.23 -3.39 4.70
N PRO A 30 -1.28 -3.51 5.54
CA PRO A 30 -2.47 -4.26 5.17
C PRO A 30 -2.94 -3.82 3.77
N PRO A 31 -3.44 -4.76 2.95
CA PRO A 31 -3.88 -4.46 1.60
C PRO A 31 -4.79 -3.23 1.65
N VAL A 32 -4.49 -2.24 0.81
CA VAL A 32 -5.26 -1.00 0.76
C VAL A 32 -6.71 -1.41 0.46
N ALA A 33 -7.60 -1.22 1.44
CA ALA A 33 -8.97 -1.72 1.38
C ALA A 33 -9.82 -1.06 0.28
N VAL A 34 -9.30 -0.01 -0.36
CA VAL A 34 -10.00 0.75 -1.40
C VAL A 34 -9.19 0.67 -2.70
N PRO A 35 -9.77 0.13 -3.78
CA PRO A 35 -9.09 0.11 -5.07
C PRO A 35 -8.85 1.54 -5.57
N GLN A 36 -7.66 1.80 -6.10
CA GLN A 36 -7.35 3.07 -6.73
C GLN A 36 -7.86 3.05 -8.18
N ILE A 37 -8.78 3.95 -8.49
CA ILE A 37 -9.28 4.17 -9.86
C ILE A 37 -9.08 5.63 -10.28
N SER A 38 -9.00 5.85 -11.59
CA SER A 38 -8.95 7.19 -12.17
C SER A 38 -10.36 7.64 -12.57
N ILE A 39 -10.82 8.76 -12.02
CA ILE A 39 -12.07 9.42 -12.43
C ILE A 39 -11.73 10.80 -13.00
N ARG A 40 -12.50 11.25 -14.00
CA ARG A 40 -12.37 12.62 -14.51
C ARG A 40 -13.26 13.55 -13.69
N LEU A 41 -12.66 14.60 -13.15
CA LEU A 41 -13.35 15.68 -12.46
C LEU A 41 -13.04 16.99 -13.17
N GLU A 42 -13.95 17.95 -13.07
CA GLU A 42 -13.75 19.29 -13.58
C GLU A 42 -12.57 19.98 -12.87
N PRO A 43 -11.71 20.76 -13.57
CA PRO A 43 -10.50 21.34 -12.99
C PRO A 43 -10.76 22.19 -11.73
N ALA A 44 -11.81 23.02 -11.71
CA ALA A 44 -12.12 23.86 -10.57
C ALA A 44 -12.55 23.04 -9.34
N VAL A 45 -13.19 21.88 -9.52
CA VAL A 45 -13.42 20.92 -8.43
C VAL A 45 -12.08 20.44 -7.84
N ILE A 46 -11.13 20.02 -8.68
CA ILE A 46 -9.83 19.53 -8.22
C ILE A 46 -9.08 20.61 -7.44
N GLU A 47 -9.01 21.83 -7.99
CA GLU A 47 -8.38 23.00 -7.37
C GLU A 47 -8.99 23.30 -5.99
N LYS A 48 -10.32 23.37 -5.93
CA LYS A 48 -11.06 23.63 -4.69
C LYS A 48 -10.75 22.61 -3.60
N PHE A 49 -10.69 21.32 -3.94
CA PHE A 49 -10.36 20.30 -2.96
C PHE A 49 -8.87 20.30 -2.60
N LYS A 50 -7.95 20.45 -3.56
CA LYS A 50 -6.51 20.56 -3.28
C LYS A 50 -6.18 21.69 -2.31
N ALA A 51 -6.88 22.82 -2.39
CA ALA A 51 -6.75 23.93 -1.46
C ALA A 51 -7.07 23.56 0.00
N THR A 52 -7.81 22.47 0.25
CA THR A 52 -8.07 21.93 1.60
C THR A 52 -6.86 21.21 2.21
N GLY A 53 -5.75 21.10 1.47
CA GLY A 53 -4.50 20.53 1.94
C GLY A 53 -4.50 19.00 2.02
N LYS A 54 -3.65 18.46 2.90
CA LYS A 54 -3.48 17.01 3.08
C LYS A 54 -4.84 16.33 3.33
N GLY A 55 -5.06 15.21 2.64
CA GLY A 55 -6.31 14.44 2.75
C GLY A 55 -7.45 14.91 1.84
N TRP A 56 -7.22 15.85 0.91
CA TRP A 56 -8.27 16.32 0.00
C TRP A 56 -8.95 15.21 -0.80
N GLN A 57 -8.22 14.17 -1.22
CA GLN A 57 -8.80 13.02 -1.94
C GLN A 57 -9.80 12.25 -1.06
N ALA A 58 -9.52 12.10 0.24
CA ALA A 58 -10.44 11.48 1.17
C ALA A 58 -11.72 12.32 1.36
N ARG A 59 -11.58 13.66 1.36
CA ARG A 59 -12.72 14.58 1.39
C ARG A 59 -13.58 14.49 0.13
N VAL A 60 -12.96 14.41 -1.05
CA VAL A 60 -13.69 14.17 -2.32
C VAL A 60 -14.48 12.87 -2.23
N ASN A 61 -13.85 11.79 -1.77
CA ASN A 61 -14.50 10.49 -1.61
C ASN A 61 -15.69 10.53 -0.63
N ASP A 62 -15.59 11.25 0.49
CA ASP A 62 -16.69 11.42 1.45
C ASP A 62 -17.89 12.15 0.83
N VAL A 63 -17.65 13.16 0.00
CA VAL A 63 -18.71 13.87 -0.75
C VAL A 63 -19.37 12.93 -1.76
N LEU A 64 -18.58 12.17 -2.52
CA LEU A 64 -19.11 11.23 -3.51
C LEU A 64 -19.94 10.11 -2.86
N LYS A 65 -19.58 9.64 -1.66
CA LYS A 65 -20.37 8.67 -0.89
C LYS A 65 -21.77 9.17 -0.51
N LYS A 66 -21.93 10.48 -0.32
CA LYS A 66 -23.19 11.11 0.07
C LYS A 66 -24.07 11.48 -1.13
N ALA A 67 -23.52 11.41 -2.34
CA ALA A 67 -24.29 11.69 -3.55
C ALA A 67 -25.37 10.62 -3.75
N LYS A 68 -26.58 11.06 -4.10
CA LYS A 68 -27.63 10.12 -4.53
C LYS A 68 -27.31 9.66 -5.95
N VAL A 69 -27.26 8.36 -6.14
CA VAL A 69 -27.27 7.75 -7.48
C VAL A 69 -28.74 7.51 -7.82
N GLY A 70 -29.15 7.91 -9.03
CA GLY A 70 -30.53 7.82 -9.51
C GLY A 70 -31.05 6.39 -9.60
#